data_AF-A0A2P5NB33-F1
#
_entry.id   AF-A0A2P5NB33-F1
#
_cell.length_a   1.000
_cell.length_b   1.000
_cell.length_c   1.000
_cell.angle_alpha   90.00
_cell.angle_beta   90.00
_cell.angle_gamma   90.00
#
_symmetry.space_group_name_H-M   'P 1'
#
loop_
_entity.id
_entity.type
_entity.pdbx_description
1 polymer ?
#
loop_
_entity_poly.entity_id
_entity_poly.type
_entity_poly.pdbx_seq_one_letter_code
_entity_poly.pdbx_strand_id
1 'polypeptide(L)'
;MNLCGFETSLKQPFFLIAGPCVIESEQLALDTAGYLKDITASLGIPFIFKSSFDKANRSSHDSFRGLGLEHGLAVLEKVKRQVGVPVLTDVHEDTPLAEVASVVDVLQTPAFLCRQTNFIQHVAAQNLPVNIKKGQFLAPWDMTHVVKKAKATGNDQIMVCERGVSFGYNNLVSDMRSLAVMRDTGCPVVFDATHSVQLPGGQGTSSGGQREFVPVLARAAMATGISGLFMETHPNPAEAKSDGPNSWPLHRMKELLETLLIIDTAVKAAGFIETTL
;
A
#
# COMPACT_ATOMS: atom_id res chain seq x y z
N MET A 1 2.45 -9.04 14.51
CA MET A 1 1.16 -8.30 14.63
C MET A 1 0.07 -9.18 14.05
N ASN A 2 -1.10 -9.29 14.67
CA ASN A 2 -2.26 -9.91 14.01
C ASN A 2 -2.88 -8.84 13.09
N LEU A 3 -2.87 -9.09 11.79
CA LEU A 3 -3.40 -8.20 10.76
C LEU A 3 -4.57 -8.92 10.09
N CYS A 4 -5.80 -8.45 10.32
CA CYS A 4 -7.01 -8.98 9.67
C CYS A 4 -7.17 -10.51 9.78
N GLY A 5 -6.76 -11.12 10.90
CA GLY A 5 -6.90 -12.56 11.15
C GLY A 5 -5.70 -13.42 10.75
N PHE A 6 -4.60 -12.83 10.27
CA PHE A 6 -3.34 -13.52 10.03
C PHE A 6 -2.16 -12.87 10.76
N GLU A 7 -1.13 -13.66 11.11
CA GLU A 7 0.07 -13.13 11.73
C GLU A 7 1.00 -12.51 10.67
N THR A 8 1.45 -11.28 10.89
CA THR A 8 2.53 -10.65 10.12
C THR A 8 3.76 -10.39 10.98
N SER A 9 4.90 -10.86 10.50
CA SER A 9 6.24 -10.63 11.05
C SER A 9 7.30 -10.94 9.98
N LEU A 10 8.57 -10.68 10.28
CA LEU A 10 9.67 -11.08 9.40
C LEU A 10 9.93 -12.60 9.37
N LYS A 11 9.21 -13.39 10.17
CA LYS A 11 9.27 -14.86 10.16
C LYS A 11 8.13 -15.50 9.37
N GLN A 12 7.11 -14.73 9.01
CA GLN A 12 5.97 -15.19 8.23
C GLN A 12 6.16 -14.83 6.74
N PRO A 13 5.55 -15.57 5.80
CA PRO A 13 5.50 -15.16 4.40
C PRO A 13 4.96 -13.73 4.25
N PHE A 14 5.43 -13.01 3.23
CA PHE A 14 4.92 -11.66 2.98
C PHE A 14 3.41 -11.68 2.71
N PHE A 15 2.70 -10.63 3.13
CA PHE A 15 1.32 -10.39 2.73
C PHE A 15 1.25 -9.40 1.57
N LEU A 16 0.18 -9.47 0.77
CA LEU A 16 -0.07 -8.58 -0.36
C LEU A 16 -1.19 -7.59 -0.03
N ILE A 17 -0.94 -6.30 -0.22
CA ILE A 17 -1.97 -5.27 -0.36
C ILE A 17 -2.08 -4.94 -1.86
N ALA A 18 -3.19 -5.26 -2.50
CA ALA A 18 -3.33 -5.01 -3.94
C ALA A 18 -4.76 -4.75 -4.41
N GLY A 19 -4.87 -4.03 -5.52
CA GLY A 19 -6.13 -3.71 -6.21
C GLY A 19 -5.96 -2.50 -7.12
N PRO A 20 -7.05 -1.97 -7.70
CA PRO A 20 -6.98 -0.78 -8.54
C PRO A 20 -6.60 0.48 -7.74
N CYS A 21 -6.03 1.47 -8.44
CA CYS A 21 -5.63 2.72 -7.81
C CYS A 21 -6.81 3.47 -7.17
N VAL A 22 -7.94 3.47 -7.86
CA VAL A 22 -9.18 4.14 -7.49
C VAL A 22 -10.37 3.25 -7.86
N ILE A 23 -11.47 3.38 -7.14
CA ILE A 23 -12.72 2.69 -7.49
C ILE A 23 -13.30 3.36 -8.74
N GLU A 24 -13.25 2.65 -9.86
CA GLU A 24 -13.78 3.15 -11.14
C GLU A 24 -15.21 2.64 -11.41
N SER A 25 -15.51 1.43 -10.96
CA SER A 25 -16.83 0.78 -11.00
C SER A 25 -16.87 -0.37 -10.00
N GLU A 26 -18.08 -0.79 -9.63
CA GLU A 26 -18.31 -1.97 -8.79
C GLU A 26 -17.79 -3.27 -9.44
N GLN A 27 -18.13 -3.47 -10.72
CA GLN A 27 -17.75 -4.68 -11.46
C GLN A 27 -16.22 -4.84 -11.52
N LEU A 28 -15.50 -3.76 -11.87
CA LEU A 28 -14.03 -3.76 -11.89
C LEU A 28 -13.45 -4.14 -10.53
N ALA A 29 -14.01 -3.60 -9.44
CA ALA A 29 -13.52 -3.88 -8.10
C ALA A 29 -13.75 -5.34 -7.71
N LEU A 30 -14.94 -5.89 -7.96
CA LEU A 30 -15.28 -7.29 -7.67
C LEU A 30 -14.43 -8.27 -8.49
N ASP A 31 -14.30 -8.04 -9.80
CA ASP A 31 -13.53 -8.91 -10.68
C ASP A 31 -12.05 -8.91 -10.33
N THR A 32 -11.48 -7.71 -10.07
CA THR A 32 -10.07 -7.58 -9.68
C THR A 32 -9.82 -8.23 -8.33
N ALA A 33 -10.71 -8.03 -7.35
CA ALA A 33 -10.58 -8.63 -6.03
C ALA A 33 -10.69 -10.16 -6.08
N GLY A 34 -11.64 -10.71 -6.85
CA GLY A 34 -11.81 -12.15 -7.03
C GLY A 34 -10.58 -12.79 -7.69
N TYR A 35 -10.09 -12.20 -8.78
CA TYR A 35 -8.90 -12.69 -9.47
C TYR A 35 -7.65 -12.66 -8.58
N LEU A 36 -7.44 -11.59 -7.82
CA LEU A 36 -6.33 -11.49 -6.87
C LEU A 36 -6.46 -12.53 -5.75
N LYS A 37 -7.66 -12.70 -5.18
CA LYS A 37 -7.95 -13.70 -4.15
C LYS A 37 -7.56 -15.11 -4.62
N ASP A 38 -7.97 -15.50 -5.83
CA ASP A 38 -7.70 -16.84 -6.36
C ASP A 38 -6.19 -17.08 -6.53
N ILE A 39 -5.45 -16.10 -7.05
CA ILE A 39 -3.99 -16.18 -7.17
C ILE A 39 -3.36 -16.31 -5.78
N THR A 40 -3.68 -15.40 -4.86
CA THR A 40 -3.04 -15.36 -3.55
C THR A 40 -3.37 -16.60 -2.73
N ALA A 41 -4.60 -17.13 -2.84
CA ALA A 41 -4.99 -18.39 -2.20
C ALA A 41 -4.19 -19.57 -2.76
N SER A 42 -4.01 -19.65 -4.08
CA SER A 42 -3.21 -20.71 -4.71
C SER A 42 -1.73 -20.68 -4.31
N LEU A 43 -1.21 -19.50 -3.96
CA LEU A 43 0.18 -19.28 -3.55
C LEU A 43 0.36 -19.27 -2.02
N GLY A 44 -0.71 -19.35 -1.23
CA GLY A 44 -0.65 -19.23 0.23
C GLY A 44 -0.23 -17.84 0.74
N ILE A 45 -0.46 -16.78 -0.04
CA ILE A 45 -0.11 -15.40 0.32
C ILE A 45 -1.31 -14.73 1.00
N PRO A 46 -1.18 -14.20 2.23
CA PRO A 46 -2.25 -13.41 2.84
C PRO A 46 -2.54 -12.15 2.01
N PHE A 47 -3.81 -11.81 1.83
CA PHE A 47 -4.23 -10.76 0.89
C PHE A 47 -5.19 -9.76 1.53
N ILE A 48 -4.93 -8.47 1.27
CA ILE A 48 -5.79 -7.34 1.59
C ILE A 48 -6.09 -6.60 0.29
N PHE A 49 -7.37 -6.48 -0.06
CA PHE A 49 -7.79 -5.71 -1.23
C PHE A 49 -7.65 -4.21 -0.95
N LYS A 50 -7.04 -3.47 -1.88
CA LYS A 50 -6.91 -2.01 -1.78
C LYS A 50 -7.63 -1.33 -2.93
N SER A 51 -8.38 -0.28 -2.62
CA SER A 51 -8.78 0.73 -3.60
C SER A 51 -9.14 2.04 -2.91
N SER A 52 -8.92 3.18 -3.58
CA SER A 52 -9.26 4.50 -3.04
C SER A 52 -10.66 4.90 -3.49
N PHE A 53 -11.52 5.38 -2.59
CA PHE A 53 -12.83 5.95 -2.94
C PHE A 53 -12.72 7.38 -3.50
N ASP A 54 -11.68 8.12 -3.08
CA ASP A 54 -11.38 9.48 -3.53
C ASP A 54 -9.86 9.69 -3.73
N LYS A 55 -9.50 10.43 -4.77
CA LYS A 55 -8.15 10.93 -5.02
C LYS A 55 -8.11 12.43 -4.69
N ALA A 56 -7.90 12.76 -3.42
CA ALA A 56 -7.88 14.14 -2.92
C ALA A 56 -6.64 14.97 -3.33
N ASN A 57 -5.66 14.36 -4.00
CA ASN A 57 -4.36 14.95 -4.28
C ASN A 57 -3.97 14.91 -5.77
N ARG A 58 -4.95 14.97 -6.67
CA ARG A 58 -4.71 15.06 -8.12
C ARG A 58 -4.00 16.37 -8.46
N SER A 59 -3.11 16.34 -9.45
CA SER A 59 -2.39 17.53 -9.94
C SER A 59 -3.31 18.53 -10.64
N SER A 60 -4.36 18.06 -11.32
CA SER A 60 -5.37 18.89 -11.98
C SER A 60 -6.76 18.66 -11.38
N HIS A 61 -7.54 19.73 -11.27
CA HIS A 61 -8.94 19.70 -10.82
C HIS A 61 -9.88 18.89 -11.74
N ASP A 62 -9.57 18.83 -13.05
CA ASP A 62 -10.36 18.09 -14.05
C ASP A 62 -10.14 16.57 -14.00
N SER A 63 -9.20 16.11 -13.18
CA SER A 63 -8.86 14.70 -13.07
C SER A 63 -9.96 13.90 -12.37
N PHE A 64 -10.23 12.70 -12.87
CA PHE A 64 -11.15 11.76 -12.20
C PHE A 64 -10.70 11.49 -10.75
N ARG A 65 -11.64 11.59 -9.81
CA ARG A 65 -11.37 11.44 -8.38
C ARG A 65 -11.86 10.13 -7.77
N GLY A 66 -12.74 9.40 -8.45
CA GLY A 66 -13.43 8.23 -7.89
C GLY A 66 -14.93 8.45 -7.85
N LEU A 67 -15.65 7.49 -7.28
CA LEU A 67 -17.11 7.55 -7.14
C LEU A 67 -17.56 8.36 -5.90
N GLY A 68 -16.60 8.89 -5.12
CA GLY A 68 -16.87 9.56 -3.86
C GLY A 68 -17.05 8.58 -2.70
N LEU A 69 -17.24 9.13 -1.50
CA LEU A 69 -17.26 8.38 -0.24
C LEU A 69 -18.37 7.32 -0.22
N GLU A 70 -19.64 7.72 -0.31
CA GLU A 70 -20.80 6.83 -0.14
C GLU A 70 -20.76 5.64 -1.12
N HIS A 71 -20.62 5.91 -2.42
CA HIS A 71 -20.56 4.87 -3.44
C HIS A 71 -19.28 4.04 -3.32
N GLY A 72 -18.13 4.66 -3.00
CA GLY A 72 -16.88 3.95 -2.82
C GLY A 72 -16.91 2.97 -1.63
N LEU A 73 -17.46 3.40 -0.50
CA LEU A 73 -17.64 2.55 0.68
C LEU A 73 -18.63 1.41 0.40
N ALA A 74 -19.73 1.67 -0.30
CA ALA A 74 -20.66 0.63 -0.71
C ALA A 74 -19.99 -0.45 -1.60
N VAL A 75 -19.08 -0.05 -2.50
CA VAL A 75 -18.31 -0.99 -3.33
C VAL A 75 -17.32 -1.79 -2.47
N LEU A 76 -16.60 -1.16 -1.54
CA LEU A 76 -15.67 -1.86 -0.64
C LEU A 76 -16.40 -2.86 0.27
N GLU A 77 -17.58 -2.49 0.79
CA GLU A 77 -18.41 -3.39 1.58
C GLU A 77 -18.86 -4.61 0.75
N LYS A 78 -19.24 -4.40 -0.52
CA LYS A 78 -19.58 -5.49 -1.43
C LYS A 78 -18.39 -6.41 -1.72
N VAL A 79 -17.19 -5.87 -1.94
CA VAL A 79 -15.97 -6.68 -2.09
C VAL A 79 -15.76 -7.54 -0.83
N LYS A 80 -15.83 -6.92 0.36
CA LYS A 80 -15.68 -7.63 1.64
C LYS A 80 -16.69 -8.76 1.79
N ARG A 81 -17.98 -8.50 1.49
CA ARG A 81 -19.06 -9.48 1.64
C ARG A 81 -19.06 -10.59 0.59
N GLN A 82 -18.86 -10.25 -0.69
CA GLN A 82 -19.00 -11.21 -1.80
C GLN A 82 -17.70 -11.96 -2.07
N VAL A 83 -16.55 -11.26 -2.06
CA VAL A 83 -15.24 -11.86 -2.31
C VAL A 83 -14.66 -12.44 -1.02
N GLY A 84 -14.98 -11.87 0.14
CA GLY A 84 -14.54 -12.42 1.44
C GLY A 84 -13.06 -12.14 1.72
N VAL A 85 -12.59 -10.94 1.38
CA VAL A 85 -11.21 -10.48 1.64
C VAL A 85 -11.25 -9.21 2.48
N PRO A 86 -10.26 -8.98 3.37
CA PRO A 86 -10.16 -7.72 4.09
C PRO A 86 -9.88 -6.57 3.11
N VAL A 87 -10.41 -5.39 3.40
CA VAL A 87 -10.31 -4.22 2.53
C VAL A 87 -9.57 -3.06 3.20
N LEU A 88 -8.81 -2.32 2.39
CA LEU A 88 -8.03 -1.16 2.78
C LEU A 88 -8.35 0.02 1.86
N THR A 89 -8.57 1.19 2.46
CA THR A 89 -8.62 2.47 1.74
C THR A 89 -7.77 3.52 2.45
N ASP A 90 -7.28 4.48 1.70
CA ASP A 90 -6.73 5.71 2.25
C ASP A 90 -7.83 6.68 2.70
N VAL A 91 -7.50 7.48 3.70
CA VAL A 91 -8.34 8.54 4.25
C VAL A 91 -7.61 9.87 4.16
N HIS A 92 -8.36 10.97 4.05
CA HIS A 92 -7.84 12.33 3.91
C HIS A 92 -8.31 13.19 5.07
N GLU A 93 -7.86 14.45 5.13
CA GLU A 93 -8.13 15.36 6.26
C GLU A 93 -9.63 15.51 6.58
N ASP A 94 -10.47 15.64 5.54
CA ASP A 94 -11.92 15.83 5.68
C ASP A 94 -12.74 14.54 5.61
N THR A 95 -12.08 13.37 5.66
CA THR A 95 -12.80 12.09 5.59
C THR A 95 -13.55 11.83 6.90
N PRO A 96 -14.85 11.46 6.88
CA PRO A 96 -15.57 11.03 8.08
C PRO A 96 -15.04 9.65 8.52
N LEU A 97 -14.01 9.67 9.38
CA LEU A 97 -13.23 8.48 9.73
C LEU A 97 -14.06 7.34 10.31
N ALA A 98 -15.07 7.66 11.14
CA ALA A 98 -15.94 6.66 11.75
C ALA A 98 -16.79 5.89 10.71
N GLU A 99 -17.25 6.59 9.66
CA GLU A 99 -18.01 5.97 8.57
C GLU A 99 -17.11 5.02 7.78
N VAL A 100 -15.89 5.46 7.42
CA VAL A 100 -14.93 4.61 6.72
C VAL A 100 -14.53 3.39 7.57
N ALA A 101 -14.21 3.61 8.85
CA ALA A 101 -13.81 2.57 9.78
C ALA A 101 -14.93 1.54 10.06
N SER A 102 -16.19 1.90 9.85
CA SER A 102 -17.31 0.96 9.95
C SER A 102 -17.34 -0.08 8.82
N VAL A 103 -16.67 0.21 7.70
CA VAL A 103 -16.66 -0.64 6.50
C VAL A 103 -15.33 -1.39 6.33
N VAL A 104 -14.20 -0.68 6.46
CA VAL A 104 -12.89 -1.21 6.10
C VAL A 104 -12.19 -1.94 7.24
N ASP A 105 -11.18 -2.74 6.90
CA ASP A 105 -10.40 -3.52 7.87
C ASP A 105 -9.05 -2.88 8.17
N VAL A 106 -8.56 -2.02 7.26
CA VAL A 106 -7.29 -1.30 7.40
C VAL A 106 -7.46 0.12 6.88
N LEU A 107 -6.95 1.10 7.62
CA LEU A 107 -6.87 2.50 7.19
C LEU A 107 -5.48 2.79 6.64
N GLN A 108 -5.38 3.68 5.66
CA GLN A 108 -4.09 4.15 5.14
C GLN A 108 -3.95 5.66 5.25
N THR A 109 -2.83 6.12 5.82
CA THR A 109 -2.49 7.55 5.80
C THR A 109 -1.71 7.89 4.53
N PRO A 110 -2.13 8.89 3.74
CA PRO A 110 -1.40 9.34 2.55
C PRO A 110 -0.01 9.87 2.88
N ALA A 111 0.92 9.72 1.92
CA ALA A 111 2.32 10.13 2.09
C ALA A 111 2.48 11.63 2.42
N PHE A 112 1.66 12.50 1.81
CA PHE A 112 1.71 13.95 2.07
C PHE A 112 1.19 14.34 3.45
N LEU A 113 0.38 13.50 4.10
CA LEU A 113 -0.21 13.76 5.40
C LEU A 113 0.53 13.04 6.55
N CYS A 114 1.63 12.33 6.25
CA CYS A 114 2.35 11.46 7.19
C CYS A 114 3.04 12.20 8.37
N ARG A 115 2.95 13.54 8.42
CA ARG A 115 3.48 14.37 9.51
C ARG A 115 2.40 15.06 10.34
N GLN A 116 1.16 15.13 9.85
CA GLN A 116 0.08 15.90 10.45
C GLN A 116 -0.40 15.23 11.74
N THR A 117 -0.04 15.80 12.90
CA THR A 117 -0.24 15.15 14.21
C THR A 117 -1.71 14.82 14.48
N ASN A 118 -2.60 15.80 14.34
CA ASN A 118 -4.02 15.60 14.61
C ASN A 118 -4.61 14.54 13.68
N PHE A 119 -4.29 14.60 12.38
CA PHE A 119 -4.72 13.61 11.40
C PHE A 119 -4.24 12.20 11.77
N ILE A 120 -2.95 11.99 12.04
CA ILE A 120 -2.40 10.68 12.42
C ILE A 120 -3.11 10.14 13.67
N GLN A 121 -3.30 10.98 14.69
CA GLN A 121 -3.95 10.57 15.93
C GLN A 121 -5.43 10.25 15.73
N HIS A 122 -6.17 11.04 14.95
CA HIS A 122 -7.57 10.75 14.65
C HIS A 122 -7.75 9.46 13.86
N VAL A 123 -6.87 9.18 12.89
CA VAL A 123 -6.87 7.92 12.13
C VAL A 123 -6.53 6.73 13.03
N ALA A 124 -5.46 6.84 13.84
CA ALA A 124 -5.06 5.75 14.73
C ALA A 124 -6.08 5.47 15.84
N ALA A 125 -6.79 6.49 16.32
CA ALA A 125 -7.86 6.36 17.31
C ALA A 125 -9.10 5.58 16.82
N GLN A 126 -9.22 5.30 15.51
CA GLN A 126 -10.26 4.40 15.00
C GLN A 126 -10.02 2.92 15.38
N ASN A 127 -8.87 2.60 15.98
CA ASN A 127 -8.53 1.28 16.50
C ASN A 127 -8.56 0.13 15.46
N LEU A 128 -8.39 0.48 14.19
CA LEU A 128 -8.09 -0.45 13.10
C LEU A 128 -6.59 -0.48 12.81
N PRO A 129 -6.05 -1.55 12.21
CA PRO A 129 -4.73 -1.50 11.61
C PRO A 129 -4.53 -0.29 10.70
N VAL A 130 -3.36 0.36 10.78
CA VAL A 130 -3.04 1.56 10.00
C VAL A 130 -1.78 1.34 9.18
N ASN A 131 -1.90 1.52 7.86
CA ASN A 131 -0.77 1.56 6.93
C ASN A 131 -0.29 3.01 6.74
N ILE A 132 0.87 3.37 7.28
CA ILE A 132 1.38 4.74 7.18
C ILE A 132 2.38 4.86 6.04
N LYS A 133 1.99 5.52 4.95
CA LYS A 133 2.90 5.82 3.83
C LYS A 133 3.94 6.85 4.24
N LYS A 134 5.22 6.54 4.05
CA LYS A 134 6.32 7.50 4.23
C LYS A 134 6.24 8.59 3.16
N GLY A 135 6.33 9.85 3.58
CA GLY A 135 6.45 10.99 2.66
C GLY A 135 7.70 10.89 1.79
N GLN A 136 7.62 11.30 0.53
CA GLN A 136 8.79 11.32 -0.38
C GLN A 136 9.85 12.35 0.06
N PHE A 137 9.51 13.23 1.00
CA PHE A 137 10.38 14.22 1.62
C PHE A 137 10.96 13.78 2.97
N LEU A 138 10.58 12.58 3.46
CA LEU A 138 10.90 12.13 4.82
C LEU A 138 11.98 11.05 4.80
N ALA A 139 12.97 11.21 5.68
CA ALA A 139 13.99 10.19 5.93
C ALA A 139 13.38 8.98 6.65
N PRO A 140 13.94 7.76 6.47
CA PRO A 140 13.36 6.55 7.06
C PRO A 140 13.38 6.53 8.58
N TRP A 141 14.44 7.04 9.23
CA TRP A 141 14.54 7.07 10.71
C TRP A 141 13.50 8.00 11.37
N ASP A 142 13.02 9.02 10.65
CA ASP A 142 11.98 9.93 11.15
C ASP A 142 10.61 9.25 11.29
N MET A 143 10.40 8.10 10.63
CA MET A 143 9.18 7.31 10.80
C MET A 143 8.97 6.83 12.23
N THR A 144 10.04 6.72 13.04
CA THR A 144 9.94 6.43 14.47
C THR A 144 9.05 7.46 15.20
N HIS A 145 9.14 8.75 14.85
CA HIS A 145 8.30 9.79 15.44
C HIS A 145 6.85 9.72 14.94
N VAL A 146 6.65 9.33 13.69
CA VAL A 146 5.32 9.14 13.09
C VAL A 146 4.60 7.98 13.78
N VAL A 147 5.29 6.86 13.97
CA VAL A 147 4.78 5.68 14.68
C VAL A 147 4.48 6.00 16.14
N LYS A 148 5.38 6.69 16.86
CA LYS A 148 5.14 7.10 18.25
C LYS A 148 3.88 7.96 18.39
N LYS A 149 3.63 8.89 17.44
CA LYS A 149 2.40 9.70 17.41
C LYS A 149 1.15 8.84 17.24
N ALA A 150 1.18 7.85 16.35
CA ALA A 150 0.06 6.93 16.14
C ALA A 150 -0.19 6.07 17.39
N LYS A 151 0.87 5.43 17.93
CA LYS A 151 0.77 4.55 19.11
C LYS A 151 0.39 5.26 20.39
N ALA A 152 0.63 6.58 20.50
CA ALA A 152 0.17 7.39 21.64
C ALA A 152 -1.36 7.40 21.82
N THR A 153 -2.12 6.97 20.81
CA THR A 153 -3.58 6.80 20.90
C THR A 153 -4.02 5.48 21.54
N GLY A 154 -3.09 4.58 21.83
CA GLY A 154 -3.36 3.22 22.33
C GLY A 154 -3.48 2.16 21.22
N ASN A 155 -3.40 2.55 19.94
CA ASN A 155 -3.42 1.61 18.82
C ASN A 155 -2.01 1.15 18.44
N ASP A 156 -1.69 -0.12 18.72
CA ASP A 156 -0.40 -0.74 18.39
C ASP A 156 -0.34 -1.39 17.00
N GLN A 157 -1.46 -1.42 16.26
CA GLN A 157 -1.58 -2.09 14.97
C GLN A 157 -1.09 -1.19 13.82
N ILE A 158 0.16 -0.75 13.88
CA ILE A 158 0.73 0.21 12.94
C ILE A 158 1.70 -0.50 11.99
N MET A 159 1.58 -0.21 10.69
CA MET A 159 2.52 -0.57 9.63
C MET A 159 3.17 0.69 9.05
N VAL A 160 4.40 0.57 8.56
CA VAL A 160 5.12 1.64 7.87
C VAL A 160 5.38 1.24 6.43
N CYS A 161 5.09 2.13 5.48
CA CYS A 161 5.11 1.81 4.06
C CYS A 161 6.04 2.73 3.27
N GLU A 162 7.11 2.16 2.72
CA GLU A 162 8.02 2.83 1.78
C GLU A 162 7.35 3.01 0.41
N ARG A 163 7.61 4.14 -0.25
CA ARG A 163 7.08 4.47 -1.58
C ARG A 163 8.01 5.35 -2.42
N GLY A 164 9.30 5.36 -2.07
CA GLY A 164 10.34 6.18 -2.69
C GLY A 164 10.59 7.50 -1.96
N VAL A 165 11.75 8.10 -2.23
CA VAL A 165 12.16 9.44 -1.79
C VAL A 165 12.45 10.31 -3.00
N SER A 166 12.17 11.61 -2.92
CA SER A 166 12.42 12.57 -4.01
C SER A 166 13.89 12.58 -4.41
N PHE A 167 14.17 12.46 -5.71
CA PHE A 167 15.52 12.48 -6.26
C PHE A 167 15.62 13.48 -7.41
N GLY A 168 15.97 14.72 -7.08
CA GLY A 168 15.84 15.84 -8.01
C GLY A 168 14.38 16.20 -8.27
N TYR A 169 14.09 16.73 -9.46
CA TYR A 169 12.73 17.10 -9.86
C TYR A 169 12.03 15.94 -10.58
N ASN A 170 10.75 15.77 -10.28
CA ASN A 170 9.84 14.84 -10.98
C ASN A 170 10.28 13.36 -11.00
N ASN A 171 11.10 12.95 -10.03
CA ASN A 171 11.64 11.59 -9.96
C ASN A 171 11.74 11.09 -8.51
N LEU A 172 11.65 9.78 -8.35
CA LEU A 172 11.79 9.08 -7.08
C LEU A 172 12.91 8.04 -7.17
N VAL A 173 13.61 7.83 -6.06
CA VAL A 173 14.53 6.70 -5.88
C VAL A 173 14.08 5.89 -4.66
N SER A 174 14.24 4.57 -4.73
CA SER A 174 13.98 3.68 -3.58
C SER A 174 15.30 3.25 -2.97
N ASP A 175 15.65 3.83 -1.82
CA ASP A 175 16.79 3.38 -1.04
C ASP A 175 16.42 2.13 -0.24
N MET A 176 16.90 0.96 -0.66
CA MET A 176 16.59 -0.31 0.00
C MET A 176 17.06 -0.36 1.46
N ARG A 177 18.06 0.45 1.85
CA ARG A 177 18.48 0.59 3.25
C ARG A 177 17.34 1.15 4.12
N SER A 178 16.47 1.96 3.53
CA SER A 178 15.29 2.51 4.22
C SER A 178 14.37 1.42 4.76
N LEU A 179 14.23 0.30 4.05
CA LEU A 179 13.41 -0.82 4.49
C LEU A 179 13.99 -1.48 5.75
N ALA A 180 15.31 -1.65 5.79
CA ALA A 180 16.00 -2.15 6.99
C ALA A 180 15.89 -1.17 8.15
N VAL A 181 16.17 0.12 7.93
CA VAL A 181 16.08 1.18 8.96
C VAL A 181 14.67 1.29 9.53
N MET A 182 13.62 1.20 8.71
CA MET A 182 12.25 1.29 9.20
C MET A 182 11.82 0.12 10.09
N ARG A 183 12.58 -0.99 10.15
CA ARG A 183 12.33 -2.06 11.13
C ARG A 183 12.54 -1.59 12.56
N ASP A 184 13.38 -0.58 12.79
CA ASP A 184 13.65 0.02 14.11
C ASP A 184 12.40 0.66 14.73
N THR A 185 11.37 0.91 13.92
CA THR A 185 10.06 1.36 14.41
C THR A 185 9.29 0.27 15.18
N GLY A 186 9.75 -0.99 15.11
CA GLY A 186 9.06 -2.16 15.66
C GLY A 186 7.74 -2.48 14.96
N CYS A 187 7.51 -1.94 13.77
CA CYS A 187 6.30 -2.12 12.98
C CYS A 187 6.57 -3.00 11.75
N PRO A 188 5.56 -3.74 11.22
CA PRO A 188 5.69 -4.40 9.92
C PRO A 188 6.03 -3.37 8.83
N VAL A 189 7.06 -3.68 8.04
CA VAL A 189 7.52 -2.83 6.94
C VAL A 189 6.87 -3.29 5.64
N VAL A 190 6.20 -2.38 4.95
CA VAL A 190 5.55 -2.60 3.65
C VAL A 190 6.31 -1.84 2.57
N PHE A 191 6.49 -2.44 1.39
CA PHE A 191 7.03 -1.74 0.22
C PHE A 191 5.96 -1.51 -0.83
N ASP A 192 5.70 -0.27 -1.19
CA ASP A 192 4.83 0.12 -2.29
C ASP A 192 5.63 0.15 -3.60
N ALA A 193 5.59 -0.96 -4.33
CA ALA A 193 6.32 -1.10 -5.58
C ALA A 193 5.76 -0.18 -6.68
N THR A 194 4.43 0.05 -6.69
CA THR A 194 3.77 0.81 -7.74
C THR A 194 4.05 2.30 -7.64
N HIS A 195 3.93 2.89 -6.45
CA HIS A 195 4.20 4.31 -6.29
C HIS A 195 5.69 4.65 -6.22
N SER A 196 6.55 3.64 -6.04
CA SER A 196 8.01 3.82 -6.07
C SER A 196 8.57 4.03 -7.49
N VAL A 197 7.80 3.71 -8.53
CA VAL A 197 8.16 3.95 -9.94
C VAL A 197 7.48 5.18 -10.54
N GLN A 198 6.83 5.99 -9.70
CA GLN A 198 6.20 7.23 -10.13
C GLN A 198 7.24 8.24 -10.61
N LEU A 199 6.85 9.00 -11.63
CA LEU A 199 7.52 10.24 -12.06
C LEU A 199 6.57 11.41 -11.76
N PRO A 200 6.59 11.96 -10.52
CA PRO A 200 5.56 12.89 -10.05
C PRO A 200 5.57 14.17 -10.90
N GLY A 201 4.42 14.52 -11.49
CA GLY A 201 4.30 15.69 -12.37
C GLY A 201 5.05 15.57 -13.71
N GLY A 202 5.58 14.40 -14.06
CA GLY A 202 6.37 14.18 -15.27
C GLY A 202 5.60 14.35 -16.59
N GLN A 203 4.26 14.45 -16.55
CA GLN A 203 3.41 14.68 -17.74
C GLN A 203 2.70 16.04 -17.72
N GLY A 204 3.13 16.97 -16.85
CA GLY A 204 2.52 18.31 -16.73
C GLY A 204 1.23 18.30 -15.92
N THR A 205 0.15 17.69 -16.44
CA THR A 205 -1.18 17.66 -15.77
C THR A 205 -1.43 16.40 -14.95
N SER A 206 -0.54 15.41 -15.03
CA SER A 206 -0.65 14.15 -14.28
C SER A 206 0.73 13.55 -13.97
N SER A 207 0.75 12.52 -13.11
CA SER A 207 1.97 11.76 -12.83
C SER A 207 2.28 10.80 -13.97
N GLY A 208 3.55 10.75 -14.38
CA GLY A 208 4.08 9.66 -15.18
C GLY A 208 4.35 8.42 -14.31
N GLY A 209 4.97 7.42 -14.92
CA GLY A 209 5.29 6.17 -14.28
C GLY A 209 6.09 5.22 -15.16
N GLN A 210 6.81 4.30 -14.52
CA GLN A 210 7.65 3.30 -15.19
C GLN A 210 7.31 1.89 -14.70
N ARG A 211 6.11 1.40 -15.05
CA ARG A 211 5.61 0.07 -14.61
C ARG A 211 6.60 -1.08 -14.85
N GLU A 212 7.46 -0.97 -15.87
CA GLU A 212 8.48 -1.96 -16.21
C GLU A 212 9.48 -2.19 -15.06
N PHE A 213 9.63 -1.23 -14.15
CA PHE A 213 10.49 -1.33 -12.98
C PHE A 213 9.77 -1.85 -11.73
N VAL A 214 8.45 -2.05 -11.75
CA VAL A 214 7.70 -2.62 -10.62
C VAL A 214 8.25 -4.00 -10.22
N PRO A 215 8.43 -4.98 -11.13
CA PRO A 215 9.04 -6.26 -10.79
C PRO A 215 10.47 -6.14 -10.26
N VAL A 216 11.24 -5.18 -10.79
CA VAL A 216 12.66 -4.99 -10.41
C VAL A 216 12.74 -4.52 -8.96
N LEU A 217 12.00 -3.47 -8.61
CA LEU A 217 12.01 -2.94 -7.24
C LEU A 217 11.32 -3.89 -6.26
N ALA A 218 10.26 -4.59 -6.66
CA ALA A 218 9.62 -5.58 -5.80
C ALA A 218 10.58 -6.73 -5.43
N ARG A 219 11.39 -7.23 -6.38
CA ARG A 219 12.41 -8.25 -6.08
C ARG A 219 13.48 -7.73 -5.12
N ALA A 220 13.96 -6.49 -5.31
CA ALA A 220 14.93 -5.88 -4.40
C ALA A 220 14.36 -5.72 -2.98
N ALA A 221 13.09 -5.30 -2.85
CA ALA A 221 12.43 -5.17 -1.56
C ALA A 221 12.22 -6.53 -0.87
N MET A 222 11.81 -7.57 -1.61
CA MET A 222 11.73 -8.93 -1.06
C MET A 222 13.09 -9.44 -0.58
N ALA A 223 14.13 -9.22 -1.39
CA ALA A 223 15.49 -9.60 -1.03
C ALA A 223 16.03 -8.82 0.19
N THR A 224 15.50 -7.62 0.43
CA THR A 224 15.83 -6.86 1.64
C THR A 224 15.17 -7.50 2.86
N GLY A 225 13.96 -8.07 2.73
CA GLY A 225 13.19 -8.70 3.80
C GLY A 225 12.12 -7.79 4.38
N ILE A 226 10.97 -7.72 3.71
CA ILE A 226 9.81 -6.92 4.14
C ILE A 226 8.70 -7.81 4.69
N SER A 227 7.77 -7.21 5.44
CA SER A 227 6.59 -7.92 5.96
C SER A 227 5.47 -7.98 4.94
N GLY A 228 5.34 -6.98 4.06
CA GLY A 228 4.29 -6.96 3.05
C GLY A 228 4.66 -6.17 1.80
N LEU A 229 3.97 -6.48 0.70
CA LEU A 229 4.08 -5.79 -0.57
C LEU A 229 2.79 -5.02 -0.84
N PHE A 230 2.91 -3.77 -1.25
CA PHE A 230 1.80 -3.00 -1.78
C PHE A 230 1.98 -2.85 -3.30
N MET A 231 0.92 -3.12 -4.07
CA MET A 231 0.94 -3.00 -5.52
C MET A 231 -0.44 -2.64 -6.08
N GLU A 232 -0.52 -1.59 -6.89
CA GLU A 232 -1.73 -1.32 -7.67
C GLU A 232 -1.69 -2.04 -9.00
N THR A 233 -2.85 -2.52 -9.44
CA THR A 233 -3.00 -3.31 -10.65
C THR A 233 -4.28 -2.96 -11.39
N HIS A 234 -4.30 -3.19 -12.70
CA HIS A 234 -5.47 -2.96 -13.55
C HIS A 234 -5.52 -4.02 -14.66
N PRO A 235 -6.72 -4.47 -15.10
CA PRO A 235 -6.84 -5.37 -16.25
C PRO A 235 -6.24 -4.77 -17.53
N ASN A 236 -6.46 -3.47 -17.73
CA ASN A 236 -5.89 -2.69 -18.83
C ASN A 236 -5.26 -1.39 -18.32
N PRO A 237 -4.01 -1.39 -17.84
CA PRO A 237 -3.42 -0.21 -17.22
C PRO A 237 -3.32 1.05 -18.09
N ALA A 238 -3.47 0.93 -19.41
CA ALA A 238 -3.53 2.07 -20.32
C ALA A 238 -4.85 2.87 -20.18
N GLU A 239 -5.92 2.24 -19.70
CA GLU A 239 -7.25 2.82 -19.53
C GLU A 239 -7.58 3.19 -18.08
N ALA A 240 -6.68 2.91 -17.13
CA ALA A 240 -6.91 3.21 -15.72
C ALA A 240 -7.03 4.73 -15.48
N LYS A 241 -8.02 5.14 -14.69
CA LYS A 241 -8.37 6.55 -14.44
C LYS A 241 -7.42 7.27 -13.46
N SER A 242 -6.55 6.53 -12.79
CA SER A 242 -5.51 7.04 -11.90
C SER A 242 -4.31 6.10 -11.92
N ASP A 243 -3.10 6.68 -11.94
CA ASP A 243 -1.82 5.96 -11.88
C ASP A 243 -1.69 4.77 -12.85
N GLY A 244 -2.36 4.88 -14.00
CA GLY A 244 -2.26 3.92 -15.10
C GLY A 244 -0.82 3.62 -15.50
N PRO A 245 0.06 4.63 -15.70
CA PRO A 245 1.49 4.42 -16.01
C PRO A 245 2.28 3.59 -14.98
N ASN A 246 1.82 3.53 -13.74
CA ASN A 246 2.48 2.81 -12.64
C ASN A 246 1.86 1.42 -12.39
N SER A 247 0.58 1.24 -12.73
CA SER A 247 -0.19 0.04 -12.40
C SER A 247 0.37 -1.23 -13.07
N TRP A 248 0.48 -2.32 -12.33
CA TRP A 248 0.92 -3.60 -12.89
C TRP A 248 -0.21 -4.27 -13.69
N PRO A 249 0.02 -4.88 -14.87
CA PRO A 249 -1.04 -5.59 -15.59
C PRO A 249 -1.55 -6.79 -14.80
N LEU A 250 -2.86 -6.85 -14.53
CA LEU A 250 -3.48 -7.86 -13.66
C LEU A 250 -3.17 -9.30 -14.09
N HIS A 251 -3.21 -9.57 -15.40
CA HIS A 251 -2.92 -10.90 -15.95
C HIS A 251 -1.46 -11.36 -15.71
N ARG A 252 -0.53 -10.44 -15.39
CA ARG A 252 0.87 -10.72 -15.06
C ARG A 252 1.12 -10.82 -13.55
N MET A 253 0.09 -10.76 -12.72
CA MET A 253 0.26 -10.78 -11.26
C MET A 253 0.83 -12.12 -10.76
N LYS A 254 0.31 -13.24 -11.26
CA LYS A 254 0.68 -14.58 -10.79
C LYS A 254 2.18 -14.87 -10.97
N GLU A 255 2.70 -14.70 -12.18
CA GLU A 255 4.12 -14.94 -12.49
C GLU A 255 5.07 -14.09 -11.63
N LEU A 256 4.66 -12.86 -11.29
CA LEU A 256 5.44 -11.97 -10.45
C LEU A 256 5.43 -12.48 -9.01
N LEU A 257 4.25 -12.78 -8.46
CA LEU A 257 4.13 -13.25 -7.08
C LEU A 257 4.84 -14.60 -6.85
N GLU A 258 4.83 -15.51 -7.82
CA GLU A 258 5.60 -16.77 -7.76
C GLU A 258 7.09 -16.49 -7.58
N THR A 259 7.65 -15.55 -8.36
CA THR A 259 9.05 -15.14 -8.22
C THR A 259 9.33 -14.49 -6.87
N LEU A 260 8.45 -13.61 -6.41
CA LEU A 260 8.61 -12.89 -5.15
C LEU A 260 8.54 -13.84 -3.94
N LEU A 261 7.67 -14.85 -3.98
CA LEU A 261 7.54 -15.85 -2.92
C LEU A 261 8.82 -16.68 -2.74
N ILE A 262 9.51 -17.03 -3.84
CA ILE A 262 10.78 -17.74 -3.78
C ILE A 262 11.84 -16.88 -3.08
N ILE A 263 11.94 -15.60 -3.44
CA ILE A 263 12.91 -14.67 -2.85
C ILE A 263 12.61 -14.46 -1.37
N ASP A 264 11.34 -14.20 -1.02
CA ASP A 264 10.90 -13.99 0.37
C ASP A 264 11.24 -15.20 1.26
N THR A 265 10.93 -16.40 0.76
CA THR A 265 11.21 -17.67 1.47
C THR A 265 12.71 -17.83 1.72
N ALA A 266 13.54 -17.60 0.70
CA ALA A 266 14.99 -17.76 0.82
C ALA A 266 15.60 -16.80 1.84
N VAL A 267 15.21 -15.52 1.78
CA VAL A 267 15.76 -14.48 2.68
C VAL A 267 15.28 -14.67 4.12
N LYS A 268 13.99 -14.92 4.33
CA LYS A 268 13.45 -15.10 5.69
C LYS A 268 13.92 -16.39 6.38
N ALA A 269 14.25 -17.44 5.61
CA ALA A 269 14.84 -18.66 6.16
C ALA A 269 16.29 -18.45 6.63
N ALA A 270 17.07 -17.61 5.94
CA ALA A 270 18.46 -17.33 6.30
C ALA A 270 18.61 -16.32 7.45
N GLY A 271 17.64 -15.43 7.62
CA GLY A 271 17.70 -14.33 8.59
C GLY A 271 18.54 -13.14 8.09
N PHE A 272 18.71 -12.15 8.96
CA PHE A 272 19.29 -10.84 8.63
C PHE A 272 20.61 -10.64 9.35
N ILE A 273 21.74 -10.91 8.67
CA ILE A 273 23.08 -10.78 9.28
C ILE A 273 23.42 -9.32 9.65
N GLU A 274 22.79 -8.35 9.00
CA GLU A 274 22.95 -6.93 9.32
C GLU A 274 22.42 -6.58 10.73
N THR A 275 21.59 -7.43 11.35
CA THR A 275 21.08 -7.20 12.71
C THR A 275 22.00 -7.74 13.80
N THR A 276 23.15 -8.31 13.44
CA THR A 276 24.13 -8.87 14.39
C THR A 276 25.43 -8.07 14.47
N LEU A 277 25.46 -6.87 13.87
CA LEU A 277 26.56 -5.91 13.97
C LEU A 277 26.39 -5.01 15.20
#